data_AF-A0A2N5ZUJ6-F1
#
_entry.id   AF-A0A2N5ZUJ6-F1
#
_cell.length_a   1.000
_cell.length_b   1.000
_cell.length_c   1.000
_cell.angle_alpha   90.00
_cell.angle_beta   90.00
_cell.angle_gamma   90.00
#
_symmetry.space_group_name_H-M   'P 1'
#
loop_
_entity.id
_entity.type
_entity.pdbx_description
1 polymer ?
#
loop_
_entity_poly.entity_id
_entity_poly.type
_entity_poly.pdbx_seq_one_letter_code
_entity_poly.pdbx_strand_id
1 'polypeptide(L)'
;MNTNVTNTNMSFSFLKNSNSFLNLVLDNINSCVLLMDGEMKLRAFNEPMKSIFSNKKDEDLIYRKCGEAIGCAHHIEEEKECGTTSQCANCDLRLAAIESY
;
A
#
# COMPACT_ATOMS: atom_id res chain seq x y z
N MET A 1 24.19 3.04 -35.80
CA MET A 1 23.74 2.58 -34.47
C MET A 1 23.75 3.80 -33.55
N ASN A 2 22.59 4.41 -33.29
CA ASN A 2 22.50 5.51 -32.33
C ASN A 2 22.36 4.92 -30.94
N THR A 3 23.45 4.93 -30.18
CA THR A 3 23.43 4.71 -28.74
C THR A 3 22.66 5.85 -28.09
N ASN A 4 21.38 5.61 -27.80
CA ASN A 4 20.60 6.44 -26.86
C ASN A 4 21.22 6.22 -25.47
N VAL A 5 22.26 7.01 -25.16
CA VAL A 5 22.77 7.12 -23.81
C VAL A 5 21.73 7.91 -23.05
N THR A 6 20.87 7.21 -22.29
CA THR A 6 19.87 7.84 -21.43
C THR A 6 20.60 8.81 -20.52
N ASN A 7 20.35 10.11 -20.71
CA ASN A 7 21.03 11.16 -19.98
C ASN A 7 20.50 11.15 -18.54
N THR A 8 21.18 10.40 -17.66
CA THR A 8 20.80 10.10 -16.27
C THR A 8 20.79 11.31 -15.34
N ASN A 9 21.09 12.51 -15.85
CA ASN A 9 21.18 13.75 -15.09
C ASN A 9 19.98 14.69 -15.26
N MET A 10 18.89 14.28 -15.93
CA MET A 10 17.66 15.07 -15.94
C MET A 10 16.81 14.78 -14.69
N SER A 11 16.66 15.80 -13.85
CA SER A 11 15.68 15.79 -12.77
C SER A 11 14.26 15.80 -13.36
N PHE A 12 13.44 14.84 -12.95
CA PHE A 12 12.00 14.80 -13.28
C PHE A 12 11.17 15.79 -12.44
N SER A 13 11.79 16.86 -11.92
CA SER A 13 11.12 17.86 -11.09
C SER A 13 9.90 18.49 -11.77
N PHE A 14 9.92 18.62 -13.10
CA PHE A 14 8.77 19.08 -13.89
C PHE A 14 7.55 18.15 -13.83
N LEU A 15 7.77 16.86 -13.54
CA LEU A 15 6.70 15.86 -13.36
C LEU A 15 6.21 15.77 -11.92
N LYS A 16 6.84 16.45 -10.96
CA LYS A 16 6.47 16.39 -9.54
C LYS A 16 5.00 16.78 -9.29
N ASN A 17 4.46 17.67 -10.11
CA ASN A 17 3.07 18.13 -10.00
C ASN A 17 2.10 17.35 -10.92
N SER A 18 2.58 16.32 -11.62
CA SER A 18 1.76 15.49 -12.49
C SER A 18 1.18 14.31 -11.71
N ASN A 19 -0.11 14.37 -11.40
CA ASN A 19 -0.83 13.27 -10.76
C ASN A 19 -0.75 11.98 -11.60
N SER A 20 -0.80 12.09 -12.93
CA SER A 20 -0.72 10.94 -13.83
C SER A 20 0.65 10.27 -13.78
N PHE A 21 1.74 11.05 -13.71
CA PHE A 21 3.08 10.49 -13.53
C PHE A 21 3.25 9.83 -12.16
N LEU A 22 2.76 10.48 -11.09
CA LEU A 22 2.82 9.90 -9.75
C LEU A 22 2.08 8.56 -9.67
N ASN A 23 0.85 8.49 -10.19
CA ASN A 23 0.09 7.24 -10.24
C ASN A 23 0.83 6.18 -11.07
N LEU A 24 1.37 6.54 -12.24
CA LEU A 24 2.15 5.61 -13.06
C LEU A 24 3.35 5.03 -12.29
N VAL A 25 4.08 5.87 -11.56
CA VAL A 25 5.21 5.41 -10.74
C VAL A 25 4.72 4.49 -9.62
N LEU A 26 3.71 4.91 -8.86
CA LEU A 26 3.18 4.13 -7.74
C LEU A 26 2.61 2.77 -8.20
N ASP A 27 1.92 2.72 -9.32
CA ASP A 27 1.30 1.49 -9.84
C ASP A 27 2.29 0.53 -10.49
N ASN A 28 3.52 0.98 -10.80
CA ASN A 28 4.55 0.16 -11.44
C ASN A 28 5.78 -0.15 -10.56
N ILE A 29 5.82 0.31 -9.30
CA ILE A 29 6.83 -0.17 -8.35
C ILE A 29 6.46 -1.56 -7.83
N ASN A 30 7.45 -2.40 -7.52
CA ASN A 30 7.21 -3.76 -7.01
C ASN A 30 6.87 -3.81 -5.51
N SER A 31 6.53 -2.68 -4.91
CA SER A 31 6.22 -2.56 -3.49
C SER A 31 4.76 -2.19 -3.29
N CYS A 32 4.12 -2.80 -2.29
CA CYS A 32 2.80 -2.39 -1.84
C CYS A 32 2.89 -1.04 -1.12
N VAL A 33 2.06 -0.07 -1.53
CA VAL A 33 1.91 1.22 -0.87
C VAL A 33 0.49 1.32 -0.36
N LEU A 34 0.35 1.55 0.94
CA LEU A 34 -0.93 1.69 1.63
C LEU A 34 -0.98 3.07 2.29
N LEU A 35 -2.05 3.81 2.04
CA LEU A 35 -2.36 5.03 2.76
C LEU A 35 -3.51 4.73 3.72
N MET A 36 -3.30 4.99 5.01
CA MET A 36 -4.27 4.70 6.06
C MET A 36 -4.70 5.98 6.79
N ASP A 37 -5.86 5.95 7.45
CA ASP A 37 -6.23 6.94 8.45
C ASP A 37 -5.87 6.50 9.88
N GLY A 38 -6.14 7.35 10.87
CA GLY A 38 -5.80 7.08 12.28
C GLY A 38 -6.50 5.85 12.89
N GLU A 39 -7.53 5.30 12.23
CA GLU A 39 -8.17 4.04 12.63
C GLU A 39 -7.61 2.83 11.86
N MET A 40 -6.50 3.01 11.13
CA MET A 40 -5.87 2.01 10.27
C MET A 40 -6.76 1.55 9.10
N LYS A 41 -7.72 2.39 8.67
CA LYS A 41 -8.55 2.11 7.50
C LYS A 41 -7.87 2.59 6.24
N LEU A 42 -7.90 1.78 5.17
CA LEU A 42 -7.33 2.15 3.88
C LEU A 42 -8.07 3.34 3.27
N ARG A 43 -7.29 4.34 2.83
CA ARG A 43 -7.77 5.55 2.12
C ARG A 43 -7.31 5.57 0.67
N ALA A 44 -6.17 4.95 0.38
CA ALA A 44 -5.65 4.70 -0.96
C ALA A 44 -4.64 3.56 -0.92
N PHE A 45 -4.39 2.94 -2.07
CA PHE A 45 -3.33 1.95 -2.27
C PHE A 45 -2.93 1.90 -3.75
N ASN A 46 -1.77 1.34 -4.06
CA ASN A 46 -1.30 1.18 -5.44
C ASN A 46 -1.69 -0.19 -6.04
N GLU A 47 -1.66 -0.31 -7.37
CA GLU A 47 -2.00 -1.57 -8.06
C GLU A 47 -1.29 -2.84 -7.52
N PRO A 48 0.01 -2.81 -7.17
CA PRO A 48 0.70 -3.95 -6.54
C PRO A 48 -0.02 -4.58 -5.35
N MET A 49 -0.74 -3.79 -4.54
CA MET A 49 -1.54 -4.30 -3.42
C MET A 49 -2.47 -5.44 -3.87
N LYS A 50 -3.16 -5.26 -5.01
CA LYS A 50 -4.15 -6.22 -5.53
C LYS A 50 -3.51 -7.54 -5.98
N SER A 51 -2.23 -7.50 -6.33
CA SER A 51 -1.48 -8.69 -6.77
C SER A 51 -0.77 -9.41 -5.63
N ILE A 52 -0.31 -8.67 -4.62
CA ILE A 52 0.46 -9.22 -3.49
C ILE A 52 -0.47 -9.83 -2.45
N PHE A 53 -1.57 -9.14 -2.12
CA PHE A 53 -2.43 -9.50 -0.99
C PHE A 53 -3.86 -9.87 -1.38
N SER A 54 -4.41 -9.29 -2.45
CA SER A 54 -5.82 -9.51 -2.77
C SER A 54 -6.04 -10.82 -3.51
N ASN A 55 -6.91 -11.67 -2.96
CA ASN A 55 -7.35 -12.91 -3.61
C ASN A 55 -8.40 -12.66 -4.71
N LYS A 56 -8.91 -11.43 -4.85
CA LYS A 56 -9.99 -11.07 -5.78
C LYS A 56 -9.72 -9.72 -6.43
N LYS A 57 -9.64 -9.69 -7.77
CA LYS A 57 -9.34 -8.49 -8.55
C LYS A 57 -10.28 -7.29 -8.31
N ASP A 58 -11.53 -7.56 -7.89
CA ASP A 58 -12.60 -6.55 -7.79
C ASP A 58 -13.12 -6.36 -6.36
N GLU A 59 -12.31 -6.70 -5.35
CA GLU A 59 -12.71 -6.47 -3.97
C GLU A 59 -12.64 -4.98 -3.61
N ASP A 60 -13.69 -4.47 -2.96
CA ASP A 60 -13.67 -3.11 -2.41
C ASP A 60 -12.89 -3.10 -1.09
N LEU A 61 -11.68 -2.56 -1.16
CA LEU A 61 -10.69 -2.55 -0.09
C LEU A 61 -10.63 -1.19 0.62
N ILE A 62 -11.21 -0.14 0.04
CA ILE A 62 -11.18 1.19 0.64
C ILE A 62 -12.08 1.18 1.89
N TYR A 63 -11.67 1.92 2.91
CA TYR A 63 -12.30 2.02 4.23
C TYR A 63 -12.29 0.74 5.08
N ARG A 64 -11.76 -0.39 4.57
CA ARG A 64 -11.47 -1.58 5.38
C ARG A 64 -10.23 -1.36 6.25
N LYS A 65 -10.19 -2.02 7.41
CA LYS A 65 -8.97 -1.98 8.22
C LYS A 65 -7.85 -2.74 7.51
N CYS A 66 -6.61 -2.29 7.68
CA CYS A 66 -5.44 -2.83 6.98
C CYS A 66 -5.39 -4.37 7.00
N GLY A 67 -5.53 -4.99 8.16
CA GLY A 67 -5.50 -6.45 8.31
C GLY A 67 -6.63 -7.19 7.57
N GLU A 68 -7.81 -6.57 7.45
CA GLU A 68 -8.93 -7.13 6.67
C GLU A 68 -8.64 -7.05 5.16
N ALA A 69 -8.02 -5.97 4.72
CA ALA A 69 -7.69 -5.75 3.32
C ALA A 69 -6.54 -6.62 2.82
N ILE A 70 -5.53 -6.87 3.66
CA ILE A 70 -4.35 -7.67 3.27
C ILE A 70 -4.47 -9.16 3.60
N GLY A 71 -5.57 -9.60 4.22
CA GLY A 71 -5.77 -10.99 4.61
C GLY A 71 -4.90 -11.43 5.80
N CYS A 72 -4.79 -10.60 6.84
CA CYS A 72 -4.06 -10.93 8.06
C CYS A 72 -4.58 -12.24 8.68
N ALA A 73 -3.68 -13.20 8.88
CA ALA A 73 -4.02 -14.51 9.43
C ALA A 73 -4.73 -14.41 10.79
N HIS A 74 -4.30 -13.51 11.68
CA HIS A 74 -4.90 -13.38 13.01
C HIS A 74 -6.34 -12.83 12.98
N HIS A 75 -6.67 -11.99 12.00
CA HIS A 75 -8.06 -11.56 11.80
C HIS A 75 -8.96 -12.75 11.44
N ILE A 76 -8.46 -13.62 10.56
CA ILE A 76 -9.17 -14.79 10.06
C ILE A 76 -9.28 -15.87 11.14
N GLU A 77 -8.17 -16.21 11.78
CA GLU A 77 -8.06 -17.32 12.74
C GLU A 77 -8.77 -17.01 14.08
N GLU A 78 -8.72 -15.77 14.56
CA GLU A 78 -9.40 -15.39 15.80
C GLU A 78 -10.84 -14.89 15.57
N GLU A 79 -11.29 -14.76 14.32
CA GLU A 79 -12.60 -14.19 13.96
C GLU A 79 -12.85 -12.81 14.61
N LYS A 80 -11.81 -11.98 14.69
CA LYS A 80 -11.83 -10.64 15.30
C LYS A 80 -11.36 -9.59 14.33
N GLU A 81 -11.87 -8.37 14.48
CA GLU A 81 -11.43 -7.24 13.67
C GLU A 81 -9.92 -6.98 13.77
N CYS A 82 -9.35 -6.43 12.70
CA CYS A 82 -7.99 -5.91 12.76
C CYS A 82 -7.90 -4.83 13.86
N GLY A 83 -6.82 -4.88 14.63
CA GLY A 83 -6.59 -4.02 15.80
C GLY A 83 -7.10 -4.58 17.13
N THR A 84 -7.87 -5.68 17.14
CA THR A 84 -8.46 -6.27 18.37
C THR A 84 -8.06 -7.72 18.63
N THR A 85 -7.34 -8.36 17.71
CA THR A 85 -6.80 -9.72 17.90
C THR A 85 -5.73 -9.76 19.00
N SER A 86 -5.44 -10.94 19.53
CA SER A 86 -4.39 -11.14 20.55
C SER A 86 -3.00 -10.71 20.06
N GLN A 87 -2.77 -10.76 18.73
CA GLN A 87 -1.48 -10.44 18.11
C GLN A 87 -1.35 -8.98 17.67
N CYS A 88 -2.45 -8.21 17.64
CA CYS A 88 -2.42 -6.82 17.16
C CYS A 88 -1.60 -5.87 18.06
N ALA A 89 -1.28 -6.25 19.29
CA ALA A 89 -0.38 -5.49 20.16
C ALA A 89 1.09 -5.55 19.70
N ASN A 90 1.47 -6.63 19.02
CA ASN A 90 2.84 -6.90 18.56
C ASN A 90 2.93 -6.93 17.03
N CYS A 91 1.97 -6.32 16.33
CA CYS A 91 1.93 -6.33 14.87
C CYS A 91 2.89 -5.28 14.30
N ASP A 92 3.98 -5.71 13.67
CA ASP A 92 5.00 -4.82 13.10
C ASP A 92 4.43 -3.80 12.11
N LEU A 93 3.48 -4.22 11.26
CA LEU A 93 2.79 -3.30 10.33
C LEU A 93 2.04 -2.19 11.07
N ARG A 94 1.36 -2.53 12.17
CA ARG A 94 0.62 -1.56 12.98
C ARG A 94 1.57 -0.63 13.73
N LEU A 95 2.62 -1.17 14.32
CA LEU A 95 3.62 -0.38 15.05
C LEU A 95 4.32 0.60 14.11
N ALA A 96 4.79 0.13 12.94
CA ALA A 96 5.40 0.99 11.93
C ALA A 96 4.44 2.07 11.40
N ALA A 97 3.16 1.72 11.20
CA ALA A 97 2.16 2.70 10.76
C ALA A 97 1.93 3.79 11.82
N ILE A 98 1.86 3.43 13.11
CA ILE A 98 1.71 4.40 14.21
C ILE A 98 2.93 5.33 14.29
N GLU A 99 4.14 4.79 14.11
CA GLU A 99 5.39 5.58 14.13
C GLU A 99 5.54 6.52 12.93
N SER A 100 4.84 6.27 11.82
CA SER A 100 4.94 7.08 10.60
C SER A 100 4.11 8.38 10.63
N TYR A 101 3.26 8.55 11.65
CA TYR A 101 2.50 9.78 11.91
C TYR A 101 3.30 10.76 12.78
#